data_AF-A0A822FUU1-F1
#
_entry.id   AF-A0A822FUU1-F1
#
_cell.length_a   1.000
_cell.length_b   1.000
_cell.length_c   1.000
_cell.angle_alpha   90.00
_cell.angle_beta   90.00
_cell.angle_gamma   90.00
#
_symmetry.space_group_name_H-M   'P 1'
#
loop_
_entity.id
_entity.type
_entity.pdbx_description
1 polymer ?
#
loop_
_entity_poly.entity_id
_entity_poly.type
_entity_poly.pdbx_seq_one_letter_code
_entity_poly.pdbx_strand_id
1 'polypeptide(L)'
;LLPGIQPELNRYGLSMIFILGIIGNSFIIILFRKYRQNSCSMYFFWASIINNLYLLFAIPPTLYSINYGDLNSRSLIYCKLRFYLTNTLGQSARYFTLLACIDRFILTTMIVRFQIFIQPTN
;
A
#
# COMPACT_ATOMS: atom_id res chain seq x y z
N LEU A 1 28.44 6.32 -3.68
CA LEU A 1 28.20 5.33 -2.60
C LEU A 1 28.43 3.95 -3.21
N LEU A 2 29.40 3.18 -2.71
CA LEU A 2 30.14 2.16 -3.46
C LEU A 2 29.27 1.09 -4.19
N PRO A 3 29.67 0.68 -5.41
CA PRO A 3 28.96 -0.33 -6.22
C PRO A 3 28.89 -1.73 -5.57
N GLY A 4 29.66 -1.98 -4.50
CA GLY A 4 29.59 -3.23 -3.72
C GLY A 4 28.56 -3.21 -2.57
N ILE A 5 28.16 -2.05 -2.06
CA ILE A 5 27.28 -1.95 -0.88
C ILE A 5 25.80 -1.96 -1.29
N GLN A 6 25.48 -1.40 -2.46
CA GLN A 6 24.13 -1.29 -2.98
C GLN A 6 23.37 -2.64 -3.11
N PRO A 7 23.95 -3.72 -3.68
CA PRO A 7 23.22 -4.97 -3.85
C PRO A 7 22.90 -5.65 -2.51
N GLU A 8 23.83 -5.63 -1.56
CA GLU A 8 23.63 -6.20 -0.23
C GLU A 8 22.57 -5.43 0.55
N LEU A 9 22.67 -4.09 0.56
CA LEU A 9 21.68 -3.24 1.22
C LEU A 9 20.29 -3.42 0.62
N ASN A 10 20.19 -3.53 -0.71
CA ASN A 10 18.91 -3.74 -1.38
C ASN A 10 18.34 -5.14 -1.06
N ARG A 11 19.19 -6.17 -0.97
CA ARG A 11 18.77 -7.53 -0.62
C ARG A 11 18.20 -7.61 0.79
N TYR A 12 18.90 -7.09 1.79
CA TYR A 12 18.43 -7.09 3.17
C TYR A 12 17.26 -6.12 3.38
N GLY A 13 17.34 -4.92 2.81
CA GLY A 13 16.31 -3.90 2.91
C GLY A 13 14.98 -4.35 2.31
N LEU A 14 15.00 -4.86 1.07
CA LEU A 14 13.78 -5.33 0.40
C LEU A 14 13.19 -6.57 1.09
N SER A 15 14.03 -7.49 1.57
CA SER A 15 13.55 -8.68 2.30
C SER A 15 12.87 -8.30 3.61
N MET A 16 13.46 -7.36 4.37
CA MET A 16 12.84 -6.82 5.60
C MET A 16 11.52 -6.13 5.29
N ILE A 17 11.48 -5.25 4.28
CA ILE A 17 10.25 -4.56 3.86
C ILE A 17 9.18 -5.56 3.43
N PHE A 18 9.56 -6.62 2.71
CA PHE A 18 8.61 -7.66 2.29
C PHE A 18 8.01 -8.38 3.49
N ILE A 19 8.84 -8.86 4.42
CA ILE A 19 8.39 -9.60 5.61
C ILE A 19 7.50 -8.70 6.49
N LEU A 20 7.99 -7.51 6.84
CA LEU A 20 7.26 -6.57 7.68
C LEU A 20 5.96 -6.10 7.00
N GLY A 21 6.00 -5.86 5.70
CA GLY A 21 4.83 -5.46 4.91
C GLY A 21 3.77 -6.55 4.87
N ILE A 22 4.13 -7.79 4.56
CA ILE A 22 3.20 -8.93 4.54
C ILE A 22 2.59 -9.14 5.93
N ILE A 23 3.40 -9.15 6.98
CA ILE A 23 2.93 -9.33 8.36
C ILE A 23 1.99 -8.20 8.76
N GLY A 24 2.41 -6.95 8.58
CA GLY A 24 1.63 -5.76 8.94
C GLY A 24 0.29 -5.70 8.20
N ASN A 25 0.30 -5.88 6.88
CA ASN A 25 -0.94 -5.89 6.10
C ASN A 25 -1.85 -7.07 6.48
N SER A 26 -1.28 -8.23 6.82
CA SER A 26 -2.07 -9.40 7.28
C SER A 26 -2.78 -9.12 8.60
N PHE A 27 -2.10 -8.48 9.56
CA PHE A 27 -2.73 -8.03 10.80
C PHE A 27 -3.89 -7.06 10.54
N ILE A 28 -3.71 -6.10 9.62
CA ILE A 28 -4.76 -5.16 9.25
C ILE A 28 -5.97 -5.87 8.64
N ILE A 29 -5.75 -6.83 7.74
CA ILE A 29 -6.81 -7.64 7.13
C ILE A 29 -7.58 -8.42 8.22
N ILE A 30 -6.88 -9.05 9.16
CA ILE A 30 -7.49 -9.82 10.26
C ILE A 30 -8.31 -8.89 11.17
N LEU A 31 -7.74 -7.74 11.56
CA LEU A 31 -8.39 -6.76 12.42
C LEU A 31 -9.70 -6.27 11.80
N PHE A 32 -9.64 -5.80 10.55
CA PHE A 32 -10.84 -5.26 9.89
C PHE A 32 -11.80 -6.33 9.41
N ARG A 33 -11.39 -7.60 9.27
CA ARG A 33 -12.33 -8.71 9.06
C ARG A 33 -13.22 -8.93 10.28
N LYS A 34 -12.74 -8.64 11.49
CA LYS A 34 -13.49 -8.77 12.75
C LYS A 34 -14.33 -7.53 13.09
N TYR A 35 -13.89 -6.32 12.71
CA TYR A 35 -14.52 -5.05 13.11
C TYR A 35 -15.00 -4.20 11.91
N ARG A 36 -15.87 -4.76 11.04
CA ARG A 36 -16.43 -4.08 9.85
C ARG A 36 -17.51 -3.04 10.14
N GLN A 37 -17.30 -2.15 11.13
CA GLN A 37 -18.35 -1.21 11.54
C GLN A 37 -18.28 0.16 10.84
N ASN A 38 -17.16 0.53 10.21
CA ASN A 38 -16.95 1.88 9.68
C ASN A 38 -16.55 1.88 8.20
N SER A 39 -17.05 2.82 7.40
CA SER A 39 -16.67 3.01 5.97
C SER A 39 -15.15 3.13 5.79
N CYS A 40 -14.51 3.91 6.67
CA CYS A 40 -13.05 4.06 6.76
C CYS A 40 -12.31 2.71 6.89
N SER A 41 -12.86 1.76 7.65
CA SER A 41 -12.24 0.42 7.83
C SER A 41 -12.23 -0.40 6.54
N MET A 42 -13.22 -0.21 5.67
CA MET A 42 -13.30 -0.90 4.39
C MET A 42 -12.24 -0.39 3.40
N TYR A 43 -11.96 0.92 3.40
CA TYR A 43 -10.87 1.48 2.60
C TYR A 43 -9.50 0.94 3.03
N PHE A 44 -9.21 0.87 4.34
CA PHE A 44 -7.95 0.30 4.82
C PHE A 44 -7.82 -1.21 4.58
N PHE A 45 -8.94 -1.95 4.62
CA PHE A 45 -8.98 -3.35 4.26
C PHE A 45 -8.57 -3.57 2.79
N TRP A 46 -9.19 -2.84 1.86
CA TRP A 46 -8.84 -2.91 0.44
C TRP A 46 -7.41 -2.43 0.17
N ALA A 47 -6.99 -1.33 0.80
CA ALA A 47 -5.62 -0.83 0.71
C ALA A 47 -4.59 -1.91 1.12
N SER A 48 -4.87 -2.67 2.18
CA SER A 48 -3.97 -3.73 2.68
C SER A 48 -3.89 -4.93 1.73
N ILE A 49 -5.01 -5.31 1.10
CA ILE A 49 -5.04 -6.36 0.07
C ILE A 49 -4.19 -5.95 -1.14
N ILE A 50 -4.41 -4.74 -1.64
CA ILE A 50 -3.67 -4.18 -2.77
C ILE A 50 -2.18 -4.04 -2.43
N ASN A 51 -1.85 -3.61 -1.22
CA ASN A 51 -0.47 -3.48 -0.76
C ASN A 51 0.24 -4.85 -0.68
N ASN A 52 -0.45 -5.91 -0.26
CA ASN A 52 0.09 -7.28 -0.31
C ASN A 52 0.36 -7.75 -1.74
N LEU A 53 -0.57 -7.50 -2.67
CA LEU A 53 -0.36 -7.80 -4.09
C LEU A 53 0.82 -7.00 -4.66
N TYR A 54 0.90 -5.70 -4.34
CA TYR A 54 2.02 -4.85 -4.73
C TYR A 54 3.36 -5.43 -4.27
N LEU A 55 3.50 -5.79 -2.99
CA LEU A 55 4.73 -6.37 -2.45
C LEU A 55 5.10 -7.68 -3.16
N LEU A 56 4.11 -8.53 -3.47
CA LEU A 56 4.32 -9.80 -4.18
C LEU A 56 4.79 -9.62 -5.63
N PHE A 57 4.35 -8.58 -6.32
CA PHE A 57 4.78 -8.31 -7.71
C PHE A 57 6.02 -7.41 -7.81
N ALA A 58 6.29 -6.57 -6.81
CA ALA A 58 7.41 -5.64 -6.82
C ALA A 58 8.72 -6.28 -6.34
N ILE A 59 8.68 -7.03 -5.23
CA ILE A 59 9.89 -7.43 -4.49
C ILE A 59 10.54 -8.70 -5.05
N PRO A 60 9.84 -9.83 -5.25
CA PRO A 60 10.45 -11.07 -5.77
C PRO A 60 11.21 -10.89 -7.09
N PRO A 61 10.70 -10.15 -8.10
CA PRO A 61 11.45 -9.93 -9.33
C PRO A 61 12.69 -9.05 -9.14
N THR A 62 12.68 -8.16 -8.15
CA THR A 62 13.83 -7.30 -7.80
C THR A 62 14.90 -8.09 -7.05
N LEU A 63 14.50 -9.02 -6.17
CA LEU A 63 15.43 -9.95 -5.52
C LEU A 63 16.06 -10.94 -6.51
N TYR A 64 15.27 -11.39 -7.49
CA TYR A 64 15.75 -12.28 -8.54
C TYR A 64 16.81 -11.59 -9.42
N SER A 65 16.59 -10.33 -9.82
CA SER A 65 17.54 -9.61 -10.70
C SER A 65 18.90 -9.35 -10.05
N ILE A 66 18.98 -9.33 -8.72
CA ILE A 66 20.25 -9.22 -7.98
C ILE A 66 21.14 -10.46 -8.21
N ASN A 67 20.55 -11.66 -8.36
CA ASN A 67 21.30 -12.92 -8.39
C ASN A 67 21.43 -13.54 -9.80
N TYR A 68 20.45 -13.36 -10.68
CA TYR A 68 20.34 -14.12 -11.94
C TYR A 68 20.25 -13.27 -13.21
N GLY A 69 20.58 -11.97 -13.12
CA GLY A 69 20.45 -11.02 -14.23
C GLY A 69 18.99 -10.58 -14.48
N ASP A 70 18.82 -9.48 -15.19
CA ASP A 70 17.51 -8.85 -15.38
C ASP A 70 16.56 -9.70 -16.24
N LEU A 71 15.52 -10.26 -15.61
CA LEU A 71 14.38 -10.90 -16.29
C LEU A 71 13.69 -9.95 -17.29
N ASN A 72 13.77 -8.65 -17.04
CA ASN A 72 13.22 -7.61 -17.91
C ASN A 72 13.86 -7.65 -19.30
N SER A 73 15.13 -8.04 -19.39
CA SER A 73 15.88 -8.15 -20.64
C SER A 73 15.53 -9.41 -21.43
N ARG A 74 14.96 -10.43 -20.78
CA ARG A 74 14.53 -11.68 -21.44
C ARG A 74 13.18 -11.57 -22.13
N SER A 75 12.26 -10.75 -21.63
CA SER A 75 10.95 -10.59 -22.27
C SER A 75 10.34 -9.20 -22.08
N LEU A 76 10.06 -8.54 -23.20
CA LEU A 76 9.40 -7.23 -23.24
C LEU A 76 8.00 -7.26 -22.62
N ILE A 77 7.29 -8.38 -22.77
CA ILE A 77 5.95 -8.59 -22.22
C ILE A 77 5.98 -8.56 -20.69
N TYR A 78 6.91 -9.30 -20.07
CA TYR A 78 7.06 -9.32 -18.61
C TYR A 78 7.45 -7.96 -18.06
N CYS A 79 8.38 -7.27 -18.74
CA CYS A 79 8.82 -5.93 -18.36
C CYS A 79 7.63 -4.94 -18.34
N LYS A 80 6.82 -4.90 -19.40
CA LYS A 80 5.63 -4.03 -19.46
C LYS A 80 4.58 -4.42 -18.42
N LEU A 81 4.30 -5.71 -18.25
CA LEU A 81 3.31 -6.19 -17.29
C LEU A 81 3.72 -5.84 -15.86
N ARG A 82 4.98 -6.07 -15.50
CA ARG A 82 5.53 -5.73 -14.19
C ARG A 82 5.44 -4.24 -13.92
N PHE A 83 5.84 -3.40 -14.88
CA PHE A 83 5.76 -1.95 -14.74
C PHE A 83 4.32 -1.50 -14.51
N TYR A 84 3.38 -2.00 -15.33
CA TYR A 84 1.96 -1.66 -15.22
C TYR A 84 1.35 -2.11 -13.89
N LEU A 85 1.59 -3.36 -13.48
CA LEU A 85 1.07 -3.89 -12.21
C LEU A 85 1.64 -3.15 -11.02
N THR A 86 2.97 -2.96 -10.97
CA THR A 86 3.64 -2.31 -9.84
C THR A 86 3.17 -0.86 -9.71
N ASN A 87 3.07 -0.12 -10.81
CA ASN A 87 2.60 1.26 -10.77
C ASN A 87 1.11 1.32 -10.40
N THR A 88 0.25 0.54 -11.05
CA THR A 88 -1.19 0.56 -10.80
C THR A 88 -1.54 0.14 -9.36
N LEU A 89 -0.92 -0.93 -8.86
CA LEU A 89 -1.11 -1.41 -7.48
C LEU A 89 -0.56 -0.39 -6.46
N GLY A 90 0.60 0.20 -6.74
CA GLY A 90 1.19 1.24 -5.88
C GLY A 90 0.34 2.49 -5.77
N GLN A 91 -0.23 2.96 -6.89
CA GLN A 91 -1.09 4.15 -6.88
C GLN A 91 -2.47 3.85 -6.27
N SER A 92 -3.07 2.71 -6.57
CA SER A 92 -4.37 2.33 -5.99
C SER A 92 -4.33 2.24 -4.47
N ALA A 93 -3.27 1.70 -3.87
CA ALA A 93 -3.09 1.71 -2.42
C ALA A 93 -3.11 3.13 -1.83
N ARG A 94 -2.46 4.10 -2.51
CA ARG A 94 -2.46 5.52 -2.08
C ARG A 94 -3.84 6.15 -2.23
N TYR A 95 -4.56 5.86 -3.32
CA TYR A 95 -5.92 6.36 -3.53
C TYR A 95 -6.88 5.89 -2.45
N PHE A 96 -6.81 4.63 -2.01
CA PHE A 96 -7.65 4.14 -0.91
C PHE A 96 -7.39 4.87 0.40
N THR A 97 -6.12 5.14 0.73
CA THR A 97 -5.76 5.94 1.91
C THR A 97 -6.28 7.39 1.78
N LEU A 98 -6.15 7.99 0.60
CA LEU A 98 -6.69 9.33 0.31
C LEU A 98 -8.20 9.40 0.48
N LEU A 99 -8.92 8.41 -0.06
CA LEU A 99 -10.37 8.29 0.08
C LEU A 99 -10.77 8.12 1.55
N ALA A 100 -10.00 7.35 2.34
CA ALA A 100 -10.23 7.21 3.77
C ALA A 100 -10.06 8.55 4.52
N CYS A 101 -9.08 9.38 4.13
CA CYS A 101 -8.90 10.73 4.68
C CYS A 101 -10.05 11.66 4.29
N ILE A 102 -10.50 11.62 3.03
CA ILE A 102 -11.63 12.43 2.55
C ILE A 102 -12.92 12.05 3.28
N ASP A 103 -13.20 10.75 3.43
CA ASP A 103 -14.34 10.22 4.18
C ASP A 103 -14.38 10.76 5.62
N ARG A 104 -13.23 10.71 6.31
CA ARG A 104 -13.09 11.25 7.68
C ARG A 104 -13.20 12.78 7.74
N PHE A 105 -12.67 13.48 6.74
CA PHE A 105 -12.76 14.94 6.67
C PHE A 105 -14.20 15.41 6.51
N ILE A 106 -14.96 14.76 5.62
CA ILE A 106 -16.39 15.07 5.40
C ILE A 106 -17.19 14.80 6.68
N LEU A 107 -16.99 13.64 7.32
CA LEU A 107 -17.68 13.30 8.58
C LEU A 107 -17.40 14.33 9.67
N THR A 108 -16.14 14.72 9.85
CA THR A 108 -15.75 15.72 10.86
C THR A 108 -16.37 17.08 10.57
N THR A 109 -16.33 17.52 9.31
CA THR A 109 -16.87 18.84 8.91
C THR A 109 -18.39 18.90 9.07
N MET A 110 -19.10 17.82 8.74
CA MET A 110 -20.55 17.75 8.90
C MET A 110 -20.96 17.78 10.37
N ILE A 111 -20.24 17.06 11.24
CA ILE A 111 -20.48 17.08 12.70
C ILE A 111 -20.25 18.49 13.26
N VAL A 112 -19.12 19.12 12.92
CA VAL A 112 -18.81 20.48 13.38
C VAL A 112 -19.87 21.48 12.90
N ARG A 113 -20.28 21.40 11.63
CA ARG A 113 -21.31 22.29 11.09
C ARG A 113 -22.67 22.09 11.78
N PHE A 114 -23.01 20.85 12.14
CA PHE A 114 -24.24 20.55 12.88
C PHE A 114 -24.17 21.06 14.33
N GLN A 115 -23.03 20.92 14.99
CA GLN A 115 -22.81 21.46 16.34
C GLN A 115 -22.90 23.00 16.39
N ILE A 116 -22.31 23.69 15.40
CA ILE A 116 -22.41 25.15 15.27
C ILE A 116 -23.86 25.59 15.03
N PHE A 117 -24.64 24.84 14.24
CA PHE A 117 -26.05 25.14 14.00
C PHE A 117 -26.92 24.96 15.25
N ILE A 118 -26.60 23.99 16.13
CA ILE A 118 -27.35 23.71 17.37
C ILE A 118 -26.96 24.64 18.54
N GLN A 119 -25.86 25.37 18.45
CA GLN A 119 -25.56 26.46 19.39
C GLN A 119 -26.09 27.78 18.83
N PRO A 120 -27.39 28.12 18.95
CA PRO A 120 -27.82 29.48 18.71
C PRO A 120 -27.14 30.36 19.75
N THR A 121 -26.51 31.41 19.23
CA THR A 121 -26.00 32.57 19.96
C THR A 121 -26.96 32.97 21.09
N ASN A 122 -26.51 32.75 22.33
CA ASN A 122 -27.08 33.36 23.53
C ASN A 122 -26.28 34.62 23.84
#